data_AF-A0A328E3E9-F1
#
_entry.id   AF-A0A328E3E9-F1
#
_cell.length_a   1.000
_cell.length_b   1.000
_cell.length_c   1.000
_cell.angle_alpha   90.00
_cell.angle_beta   90.00
_cell.angle_gamma   90.00
#
_symmetry.space_group_name_H-M   'P 1'
#
loop_
_entity.id
_entity.type
_entity.pdbx_description
1 polymer ?
#
loop_
_entity_poly.entity_id
_entity_poly.type
_entity_poly.pdbx_seq_one_letter_code
_entity_poly.pdbx_strand_id
1 'polypeptide(L)'
;MATHFLLFSLFLLVCGAAGSDDPTTSRRRYGEIPLPGGLGPESIAFDCNGAGPYAGVSYGRVLKWNGPSRGWSEFSVPLPNRNRALCDRTTDPYSEPACRRPLGLRINRATCDLYIADAYFGLLRVGPNGGVAEHLSDSAEGVRFRLTNGLVIDERTGVVYFTDSSAVFQRREYLMSFNKGERSGRVLAYDARNKRVRVLYRGLAFPNGRNG
;
A
#
# COMPACT_ATOMS: atom_id res chain seq x y z
N MET A 1 48.23 -62.58 26.32
CA MET A 1 47.42 -61.52 26.97
C MET A 1 47.46 -60.31 26.06
N ALA A 2 46.31 -59.97 25.49
CA ALA A 2 46.16 -59.05 24.37
C ALA A 2 46.02 -57.60 24.84
N THR A 3 46.63 -56.67 24.11
CA THR A 3 46.43 -55.22 24.29
C THR A 3 45.63 -54.71 23.09
N HIS A 4 44.48 -54.10 23.38
CA HIS A 4 43.44 -53.74 22.42
C HIS A 4 43.77 -52.52 21.55
N PHE A 5 43.39 -52.62 20.27
CA PHE A 5 43.13 -51.53 19.34
C PHE A 5 41.92 -50.70 19.78
N LEU A 6 41.99 -49.38 19.65
CA LEU A 6 40.80 -48.51 19.58
C LEU A 6 40.98 -47.50 18.43
N LEU A 7 40.24 -47.73 17.35
CA LEU A 7 40.02 -46.80 16.24
C LEU A 7 38.89 -45.83 16.63
N PHE A 8 39.17 -44.53 16.65
CA PHE A 8 38.16 -43.49 16.80
C PHE A 8 37.34 -43.37 15.50
N SER A 9 36.05 -43.71 15.56
CA SER A 9 35.09 -43.42 14.48
C SER A 9 34.29 -42.18 14.86
N LEU A 10 34.46 -41.10 14.10
CA LEU A 10 33.73 -39.83 14.23
C LEU A 10 32.37 -39.97 13.53
N PHE A 11 31.30 -40.19 14.30
CA PHE A 11 29.94 -40.10 13.78
C PHE A 11 29.50 -38.62 13.73
N LEU A 12 29.31 -38.10 12.52
CA LEU A 12 28.62 -36.83 12.27
C LEU A 12 27.14 -36.97 12.65
N LEU A 13 26.74 -36.32 13.74
CA LEU A 13 25.33 -36.19 14.12
C LEU A 13 24.67 -35.17 13.18
N VAL A 14 23.88 -35.66 12.22
CA VAL A 14 22.99 -34.82 11.42
C VAL A 14 21.85 -34.36 12.34
N CYS A 15 21.81 -33.06 12.66
CA CYS A 15 20.72 -32.46 13.40
C CYS A 15 19.51 -32.31 12.46
N GLY A 16 18.72 -33.38 12.32
CA GLY A 16 17.40 -33.32 11.72
C GLY A 16 16.44 -32.66 12.69
N ALA A 17 16.14 -31.38 12.49
CA ALA A 17 15.01 -30.74 13.17
C ALA A 17 13.71 -31.28 12.55
N ALA A 18 13.24 -32.42 13.07
CA ALA A 18 11.88 -32.87 12.88
C ALA A 18 10.97 -31.82 13.53
N GLY A 19 10.22 -31.08 12.71
CA GLY A 19 9.14 -30.23 13.20
C GLY A 19 8.14 -31.11 13.94
N SER A 20 8.07 -30.95 15.26
CA SER A 20 7.00 -31.52 16.06
C SER A 20 5.72 -30.77 15.73
N ASP A 21 4.81 -31.40 14.99
CA ASP A 21 3.44 -30.94 14.85
C ASP A 21 2.79 -30.91 16.25
N ASP A 22 2.60 -29.69 16.77
CA ASP A 22 1.81 -29.44 17.98
C ASP A 22 0.32 -29.66 17.67
N PRO A 23 -0.35 -30.67 18.28
CA PRO A 23 -1.74 -31.01 17.99
C PRO A 23 -2.75 -29.98 18.49
N THR A 24 -2.32 -28.88 19.14
CA THR A 24 -3.21 -27.87 19.73
C THR A 24 -3.41 -26.61 18.88
N THR A 25 -2.83 -26.54 17.68
CA THR A 25 -3.10 -25.43 16.76
C THR A 25 -4.49 -25.57 16.12
N SER A 26 -5.50 -24.98 16.78
CA SER A 26 -6.79 -24.67 16.16
C SER A 26 -6.55 -24.02 14.78
N ARG A 27 -6.78 -24.78 13.71
CA ARG A 27 -6.69 -24.32 12.31
C ARG A 27 -7.59 -23.10 12.17
N ARG A 28 -7.00 -21.90 12.21
CA ARG A 28 -7.75 -20.65 12.06
C ARG A 28 -8.52 -20.75 10.74
N ARG A 29 -9.84 -20.83 10.82
CA ARG A 29 -10.70 -20.72 9.64
C ARG A 29 -10.62 -19.27 9.19
N TYR A 30 -9.87 -19.02 8.11
CA TYR A 30 -9.85 -17.74 7.44
C TYR A 30 -10.74 -17.82 6.19
N GLY A 31 -11.40 -16.72 5.85
CA GLY A 31 -12.10 -16.55 4.58
C GLY A 31 -11.24 -15.70 3.66
N GLU A 32 -11.17 -16.07 2.39
CA GLU A 32 -10.48 -15.29 1.36
C GLU A 32 -11.48 -14.53 0.51
N ILE A 33 -11.14 -13.29 0.16
CA ILE A 33 -11.88 -12.47 -0.79
C ILE A 33 -10.94 -12.18 -1.97
N PRO A 34 -10.97 -13.00 -3.04
CA PRO A 34 -10.04 -12.82 -4.15
C PRO A 34 -10.34 -11.53 -4.91
N LEU A 35 -9.31 -10.77 -5.25
CA LEU A 35 -9.43 -9.62 -6.15
C LEU A 35 -9.77 -10.09 -7.57
N PRO A 36 -10.51 -9.30 -8.37
CA PRO A 36 -10.88 -9.66 -9.74
C PRO A 36 -9.71 -9.57 -10.76
N GLY A 37 -8.46 -9.54 -10.28
CA GLY A 37 -7.23 -9.40 -11.05
C GLY A 37 -6.33 -8.27 -10.55
N GLY A 38 -5.11 -8.18 -11.11
CA GLY A 38 -4.08 -7.20 -10.75
C GLY A 38 -3.26 -7.59 -9.51
N LEU A 39 -2.34 -6.71 -9.11
CA LEU A 39 -1.58 -6.83 -7.87
C LEU A 39 -2.16 -5.90 -6.79
N GLY A 40 -1.98 -6.29 -5.53
CA GLY A 40 -2.48 -5.56 -4.36
C GLY A 40 -3.42 -6.41 -3.50
N PRO A 41 -4.10 -5.79 -2.52
CA PRO A 41 -3.96 -4.39 -2.14
C PRO A 41 -2.72 -4.14 -1.28
N GLU A 42 -2.11 -2.95 -1.39
CA GLU A 42 -1.12 -2.49 -0.39
C GLU A 42 -1.84 -1.92 0.85
N SER A 43 -3.02 -1.33 0.65
CA SER A 43 -3.87 -0.78 1.71
C SER A 43 -5.35 -1.11 1.45
N ILE A 44 -6.09 -1.28 2.55
CA ILE A 44 -7.55 -1.41 2.56
C ILE A 44 -8.16 -0.34 3.46
N ALA A 45 -9.42 0.00 3.23
CA ALA A 45 -10.19 0.88 4.09
C ALA A 45 -11.61 0.37 4.30
N PHE A 46 -12.28 0.85 5.34
CA PHE A 46 -13.71 0.66 5.57
C PHE A 46 -14.34 2.03 5.69
N ASP A 47 -15.54 2.20 5.12
CA ASP A 47 -16.22 3.50 5.15
C ASP A 47 -16.77 3.83 6.54
N CYS A 48 -17.29 5.05 6.66
CA CYS A 48 -17.88 5.58 7.89
C CYS A 48 -19.07 4.76 8.41
N ASN A 49 -19.71 3.94 7.55
CA ASN A 49 -20.81 3.04 7.91
C ASN A 49 -20.33 1.60 8.19
N GLY A 50 -19.01 1.37 8.16
CA GLY A 50 -18.41 0.04 8.33
C GLY A 50 -18.50 -0.85 7.08
N ALA A 51 -18.93 -0.34 5.93
CA ALA A 51 -18.98 -1.11 4.69
C ALA A 51 -17.62 -1.13 3.98
N GLY A 52 -17.44 -2.10 3.08
CA GLY A 52 -16.19 -2.43 2.43
C GLY A 52 -15.83 -3.92 2.55
N PRO A 53 -14.54 -4.29 2.49
CA PRO A 53 -13.39 -3.41 2.35
C PRO A 53 -13.32 -2.68 1.00
N TYR A 54 -12.66 -1.53 1.01
CA TYR A 54 -12.17 -0.82 -0.17
C TYR A 54 -10.71 -1.21 -0.40
N ALA A 55 -10.31 -1.46 -1.64
CA ALA A 55 -8.98 -1.97 -1.97
C ALA A 55 -8.41 -1.31 -3.23
N GLY A 56 -7.17 -0.82 -3.13
CA GLY A 56 -6.41 -0.26 -4.26
C GLY A 56 -5.69 -1.35 -5.05
N VAL A 57 -5.79 -1.32 -6.38
CA VAL A 57 -5.27 -2.38 -7.27
C VAL A 57 -4.26 -1.84 -8.28
N SER A 58 -3.44 -2.71 -8.87
CA SER A 58 -2.29 -2.34 -9.72
C SER A 58 -2.64 -1.51 -10.94
N TYR A 59 -3.87 -1.64 -11.42
CA TYR A 59 -4.40 -0.88 -12.55
C TYR A 59 -5.10 0.41 -12.14
N GLY A 60 -4.73 0.97 -11.00
CA GLY A 60 -5.05 2.34 -10.57
C GLY A 60 -6.46 2.60 -10.07
N ARG A 61 -7.28 1.56 -9.93
CA ARG A 61 -8.65 1.67 -9.40
C ARG A 61 -8.67 1.47 -7.89
N VAL A 62 -9.75 1.96 -7.27
CA VAL A 62 -10.19 1.49 -5.96
C VAL A 62 -11.46 0.68 -6.16
N LEU A 63 -11.48 -0.54 -5.65
CA LEU A 63 -12.63 -1.44 -5.68
C LEU A 63 -13.31 -1.46 -4.30
N LYS A 64 -14.62 -1.70 -4.28
CA LYS A 64 -15.40 -1.94 -3.06
C LYS A 64 -15.94 -3.35 -3.07
N TRP A 65 -15.75 -4.08 -1.97
CA TRP A 65 -16.41 -5.36 -1.76
C TRP A 65 -17.84 -5.14 -1.25
N ASN A 66 -18.82 -5.77 -1.89
CA ASN A 66 -20.25 -5.60 -1.58
C ASN A 66 -20.88 -6.87 -0.99
N GLY A 67 -20.06 -7.77 -0.45
CA GLY A 67 -20.48 -9.04 0.11
C GLY A 67 -20.47 -10.21 -0.90
N PRO A 68 -20.59 -11.45 -0.41
CA PRO A 68 -20.39 -12.66 -1.22
C PRO A 68 -21.30 -12.78 -2.45
N SER A 69 -22.52 -12.26 -2.36
CA SER A 69 -23.51 -12.34 -3.46
C SER A 69 -23.29 -11.31 -4.57
N ARG A 70 -22.65 -10.17 -4.26
CA ARG A 70 -22.45 -9.06 -5.22
C ARG A 70 -21.01 -8.92 -5.68
N GLY A 71 -20.06 -9.39 -4.89
CA GLY A 71 -18.64 -9.33 -5.22
C GLY A 71 -18.05 -7.91 -5.20
N TRP A 72 -16.95 -7.74 -5.94
CA TRP A 72 -16.27 -6.46 -6.11
C TRP A 72 -16.96 -5.58 -7.14
N SER A 73 -17.10 -4.30 -6.84
CA SER A 73 -17.46 -3.26 -7.82
C SER A 73 -16.37 -2.19 -7.90
N GLU A 74 -16.33 -1.50 -9.03
CA GLU A 74 -15.53 -0.28 -9.17
C GLU A 74 -16.11 0.81 -8.27
N PHE A 75 -15.28 1.38 -7.40
CA PHE A 75 -15.67 2.51 -6.56
C PHE A 75 -15.06 3.80 -7.07
N SER A 76 -13.76 3.79 -7.40
CA SER A 76 -13.07 4.97 -7.91
C SER A 76 -12.20 4.65 -9.11
N VAL A 77 -12.23 5.58 -10.07
CA VAL A 77 -11.35 5.60 -11.24
C VAL A 77 -10.43 6.82 -11.17
N PRO A 78 -9.19 6.69 -11.66
CA PRO A 78 -8.22 7.78 -11.60
C PRO A 78 -8.52 8.90 -12.61
N LEU A 79 -9.13 8.57 -13.75
CA LEU A 79 -9.40 9.48 -14.87
C LEU A 79 -10.68 9.02 -15.60
N PRO A 80 -11.51 9.97 -16.12
CA PRO A 80 -12.73 9.63 -16.86
C PRO A 80 -12.44 8.92 -18.19
N ASN A 81 -11.42 9.36 -18.93
CA ASN A 81 -11.05 8.83 -20.24
C ASN A 81 -9.79 7.95 -20.19
N ARG A 82 -9.67 7.10 -19.16
CA ARG A 82 -8.51 6.18 -19.03
C ARG A 82 -8.47 5.18 -20.19
N ASN A 83 -7.26 4.87 -20.67
CA ASN A 83 -7.07 3.80 -21.64
C ASN A 83 -7.26 2.44 -20.96
N ARG A 84 -8.48 1.89 -21.04
CA ARG A 84 -8.83 0.61 -20.43
C ARG A 84 -8.04 -0.57 -21.01
N ALA A 85 -7.75 -0.55 -22.32
CA ALA A 85 -7.00 -1.62 -22.96
C ALA A 85 -5.55 -1.70 -22.44
N LEU A 86 -4.94 -0.54 -22.15
CA LEU A 86 -3.60 -0.49 -21.55
C LEU A 86 -3.62 -0.85 -20.06
N CYS A 87 -4.59 -0.31 -19.33
CA CYS A 87 -4.52 -0.31 -17.87
C CYS A 87 -5.24 -1.47 -17.23
N ASP A 88 -6.39 -1.90 -17.75
CA ASP A 88 -7.24 -2.81 -16.99
C ASP A 88 -6.57 -4.18 -16.83
N ARG A 89 -6.47 -4.63 -15.57
CA ARG A 89 -5.82 -5.89 -15.16
C ARG A 89 -4.31 -5.97 -15.45
N THR A 90 -3.66 -4.89 -15.86
CA THR A 90 -2.20 -4.88 -15.97
C THR A 90 -1.55 -5.15 -14.61
N THR A 91 -0.51 -5.98 -14.62
CA THR A 91 0.39 -6.23 -13.49
C THR A 91 1.77 -5.63 -13.73
N ASP A 92 1.96 -4.99 -14.89
CA ASP A 92 3.23 -4.37 -15.27
C ASP A 92 3.45 -3.06 -14.50
N PRO A 93 4.50 -2.96 -13.66
CA PRO A 93 4.81 -1.74 -12.93
C PRO A 93 5.16 -0.55 -13.84
N TYR A 94 5.60 -0.78 -15.08
CA TYR A 94 5.90 0.30 -16.03
C TYR A 94 4.65 0.96 -16.62
N SER A 95 3.50 0.30 -16.53
CA SER A 95 2.21 0.87 -16.94
C SER A 95 1.61 1.81 -15.88
N GLU A 96 1.99 1.66 -14.61
CA GLU A 96 1.43 2.43 -13.50
C GLU A 96 1.57 3.97 -13.56
N PRO A 97 2.65 4.56 -14.12
CA PRO A 97 2.71 6.02 -14.30
C PRO A 97 1.57 6.55 -15.17
N ALA A 98 1.08 5.75 -16.13
CA ALA A 98 -0.08 6.09 -16.94
C ALA A 98 -1.39 5.65 -16.28
N CYS A 99 -1.38 4.49 -15.61
CA CYS A 99 -2.58 3.84 -15.11
C CYS A 99 -2.96 4.20 -13.67
N ARG A 100 -2.04 4.84 -12.93
CA ARG A 100 -2.08 5.11 -11.49
C ARG A 100 -1.87 3.87 -10.62
N ARG A 101 -1.56 4.08 -9.34
CA ARG A 101 -1.32 3.01 -8.37
C ARG A 101 -1.60 3.50 -6.93
N PRO A 102 -2.84 3.32 -6.44
CA PRO A 102 -3.21 3.59 -5.05
C PRO A 102 -2.44 2.68 -4.07
N LEU A 103 -1.67 3.28 -3.16
CA LEU A 103 -0.89 2.55 -2.15
C LEU A 103 -1.44 2.73 -0.75
N GLY A 104 -1.89 3.95 -0.41
CA GLY A 104 -2.52 4.27 0.86
C GLY A 104 -3.97 4.69 0.70
N LEU A 105 -4.86 4.11 1.51
CA LEU A 105 -6.29 4.44 1.55
C LEU A 105 -6.69 4.81 2.97
N ARG A 106 -7.47 5.90 3.11
CA ARG A 106 -8.08 6.25 4.40
C ARG A 106 -9.40 6.96 4.19
N ILE A 107 -10.43 6.55 4.92
CA ILE A 107 -11.71 7.25 4.94
C ILE A 107 -11.67 8.32 6.02
N ASN A 108 -12.10 9.53 5.69
CA ASN A 108 -12.43 10.55 6.67
C ASN A 108 -13.79 10.19 7.29
N ARG A 109 -13.84 9.86 8.58
CA ARG A 109 -15.10 9.42 9.20
C ARG A 109 -16.16 10.52 9.29
N ALA A 110 -15.75 11.79 9.32
CA ALA A 110 -16.68 12.91 9.41
C ALA A 110 -17.39 13.20 8.08
N THR A 111 -16.70 13.04 6.95
CA THR A 111 -17.26 13.33 5.61
C THR A 111 -17.58 12.10 4.78
N CYS A 112 -17.10 10.92 5.19
CA CYS A 112 -17.10 9.67 4.42
C CYS A 112 -16.32 9.75 3.10
N ASP A 113 -15.48 10.78 2.91
CA ASP A 113 -14.61 10.86 1.75
C ASP A 113 -13.44 9.88 1.88
N LEU A 114 -13.08 9.24 0.76
CA LEU A 114 -11.90 8.41 0.66
C LEU A 114 -10.72 9.24 0.17
N TYR A 115 -9.68 9.34 1.00
CA TYR A 115 -8.38 9.87 0.61
C TYR A 115 -7.48 8.74 0.11
N ILE A 116 -6.73 9.05 -0.94
CA ILE A 116 -5.88 8.10 -1.65
C ILE A 116 -4.50 8.71 -1.80
N ALA A 117 -3.47 8.00 -1.33
CA ALA A 117 -2.09 8.28 -1.68
C ALA A 117 -1.75 7.41 -2.90
N ASP A 118 -1.64 8.08 -4.04
CA ASP A 118 -1.26 7.46 -5.30
C ASP A 118 0.25 7.56 -5.51
N ALA A 119 0.88 6.44 -5.85
CA ALA A 119 2.33 6.37 -6.00
C ALA A 119 2.92 7.39 -6.99
N TYR A 120 2.15 7.81 -8.00
CA TYR A 120 2.63 8.66 -9.09
C TYR A 120 1.95 10.03 -9.12
N PHE A 121 0.74 10.15 -8.58
CA PHE A 121 -0.09 11.36 -8.67
C PHE A 121 -0.32 12.07 -7.32
N GLY A 122 0.34 11.65 -6.25
CA GLY A 122 0.25 12.38 -4.99
C GLY A 122 -1.02 12.06 -4.20
N LEU A 123 -1.58 13.10 -3.58
CA LEU A 123 -2.76 12.98 -2.74
C LEU A 123 -4.02 13.24 -3.56
N LEU A 124 -4.95 12.29 -3.51
CA LEU A 124 -6.25 12.35 -4.18
C LEU A 124 -7.38 12.18 -3.16
N ARG A 125 -8.59 12.54 -3.57
CA ARG A 125 -9.83 12.34 -2.80
C ARG A 125 -10.98 11.91 -3.70
N VAL A 126 -11.86 11.06 -3.22
CA VAL A 126 -13.13 10.73 -3.86
C VAL A 126 -14.24 10.75 -2.82
N GLY A 127 -15.41 11.26 -3.20
CA GLY A 127 -16.57 11.33 -2.32
C GLY A 127 -17.18 9.96 -2.00
N PRO A 128 -18.16 9.89 -1.07
CA PRO A 128 -18.78 8.63 -0.65
C PRO A 128 -19.53 7.89 -1.76
N ASN A 129 -19.90 8.60 -2.84
CA ASN A 129 -20.57 8.01 -4.00
C ASN A 129 -19.59 7.41 -5.02
N GLY A 130 -18.28 7.48 -4.77
CA GLY A 130 -17.26 7.02 -5.71
C GLY A 130 -17.09 7.95 -6.92
N GLY A 131 -16.57 7.39 -8.02
CA GLY A 131 -16.34 8.10 -9.27
C GLY A 131 -14.89 8.54 -9.48
N VAL A 132 -14.70 9.62 -10.24
CA VAL A 132 -13.38 10.14 -10.59
C VAL A 132 -12.74 10.79 -9.35
N ALA A 133 -11.51 10.38 -9.01
CA ALA A 133 -10.77 10.97 -7.92
C ALA A 133 -10.31 12.42 -8.24
N GLU A 134 -10.64 13.35 -7.34
CA GLU A 134 -10.14 14.72 -7.31
C GLU A 134 -8.65 14.72 -6.94
N HIS A 135 -7.84 15.46 -7.71
CA HIS A 135 -6.42 15.64 -7.42
C HIS A 135 -6.23 16.81 -6.44
N LEU A 136 -5.67 16.53 -5.26
CA LEU A 136 -5.49 17.53 -4.22
C LEU A 136 -4.10 18.17 -4.24
N SER A 137 -3.04 17.38 -4.42
CA SER A 137 -1.67 17.88 -4.52
C SER A 137 -0.70 16.82 -5.04
N ASP A 138 0.27 17.24 -5.87
CA ASP A 138 1.41 16.44 -6.32
C ASP A 138 2.78 17.02 -5.91
N SER A 139 2.79 18.08 -5.11
CA SER A 139 4.03 18.73 -4.69
C SER A 139 3.89 19.48 -3.36
N ALA A 140 5.04 19.73 -2.73
CA ALA A 140 5.13 20.61 -1.56
C ALA A 140 6.45 21.38 -1.64
N GLU A 141 6.39 22.68 -1.36
CA GLU A 141 7.54 23.59 -1.37
C GLU A 141 8.34 23.54 -2.69
N GLY A 142 7.65 23.43 -3.82
CA GLY A 142 8.25 23.34 -5.15
C GLY A 142 8.88 21.97 -5.49
N VAL A 143 8.86 21.00 -4.56
CA VAL A 143 9.40 19.65 -4.80
C VAL A 143 8.25 18.67 -5.04
N ARG A 144 8.20 18.14 -6.26
CA ARG A 144 7.20 17.14 -6.69
C ARG A 144 7.34 15.84 -5.91
N PHE A 145 6.22 15.21 -5.58
CA PHE A 145 6.19 13.86 -5.03
C PHE A 145 6.64 12.86 -6.09
N ARG A 146 7.45 11.88 -5.72
CA ARG A 146 7.84 10.80 -6.65
C ARG A 146 7.30 9.45 -6.23
N LEU A 147 7.05 9.24 -4.95
CA LEU A 147 6.51 7.99 -4.43
C LEU A 147 5.65 8.24 -3.20
N THR A 148 4.42 8.68 -3.41
CA THR A 148 3.46 8.83 -2.30
C THR A 148 2.98 7.47 -1.84
N ASN A 149 3.00 7.17 -0.54
CA ASN A 149 2.72 5.81 -0.06
C ASN A 149 1.57 5.75 0.97
N GLY A 150 1.87 5.76 2.26
CA GLY A 150 0.85 5.64 3.30
C GLY A 150 0.23 6.99 3.67
N LEU A 151 -1.00 6.95 4.20
CA LEU A 151 -1.65 8.13 4.79
C LEU A 151 -2.53 7.78 5.99
N VAL A 152 -2.69 8.76 6.88
CA VAL A 152 -3.61 8.75 8.02
C VAL A 152 -4.33 10.08 8.12
N ILE A 153 -5.48 10.11 8.78
CA ILE A 153 -6.28 11.31 8.97
C ILE A 153 -6.44 11.54 10.47
N ASP A 154 -6.18 12.78 10.91
CA ASP A 154 -6.54 13.19 12.27
C ASP A 154 -8.07 13.39 12.32
N GLU A 155 -8.75 12.49 13.02
CA GLU A 155 -10.21 12.48 13.13
C GLU A 155 -10.79 13.76 13.76
N ARG A 156 -10.00 14.50 14.55
CA ARG A 156 -10.46 15.73 15.22
C ARG A 156 -10.30 16.95 14.32
N THR A 157 -9.23 17.02 13.55
CA THR A 157 -8.90 18.22 12.73
C THR A 157 -9.24 18.05 11.25
N GLY A 158 -9.31 16.82 10.76
CA GLY A 158 -9.44 16.47 9.35
C GLY A 158 -8.13 16.62 8.56
N VAL A 159 -7.00 16.92 9.22
CA VAL A 159 -5.69 17.04 8.56
C VAL A 159 -5.24 15.65 8.10
N VAL A 160 -4.78 15.58 6.85
CA VAL A 160 -4.30 14.33 6.24
C VAL A 160 -2.77 14.31 6.32
N TYR A 161 -2.23 13.34 7.03
CA TYR A 161 -0.79 13.11 7.11
C TYR A 161 -0.41 11.98 6.18
N PHE A 162 0.59 12.19 5.35
CA PHE A 162 0.99 11.20 4.34
C PHE A 162 2.48 11.24 4.08
N THR A 163 3.00 10.19 3.44
CA THR A 163 4.43 10.08 3.14
C THR A 163 4.71 10.18 1.65
N ASP A 164 5.87 10.76 1.34
CA ASP A 164 6.54 10.66 0.05
C ASP A 164 7.82 9.87 0.30
N SER A 165 7.81 8.57 -0.01
CA SER A 165 8.88 7.62 0.33
C SER A 165 10.20 7.97 -0.33
N SER A 166 10.17 8.63 -1.49
CA SER A 166 11.34 9.14 -2.18
C SER A 166 10.94 10.39 -2.95
N ALA A 167 11.79 11.42 -2.93
CA ALA A 167 11.66 12.58 -3.81
C ALA A 167 12.44 12.40 -5.14
N VAL A 168 13.07 11.23 -5.34
CA VAL A 168 13.93 10.93 -6.49
C VAL A 168 13.36 9.79 -7.32
N PHE A 169 13.07 8.65 -6.70
CA PHE A 169 12.68 7.41 -7.38
C PHE A 169 11.17 7.20 -7.37
N GLN A 170 10.63 6.70 -8.48
CA GLN A 170 9.23 6.29 -8.54
C GLN A 170 9.06 4.83 -8.08
N ARG A 171 7.80 4.37 -7.91
CA ARG A 171 7.50 3.01 -7.42
C ARG A 171 8.19 1.92 -8.23
N ARG A 172 8.19 2.00 -9.56
CA ARG A 172 8.86 1.04 -10.44
C ARG A 172 10.39 0.95 -10.25
N GLU A 173 11.00 1.97 -9.63
CA GLU A 173 12.45 2.09 -9.42
C GLU A 173 12.82 1.95 -7.93
N TYR A 174 11.89 1.53 -7.06
CA TYR A 174 12.08 1.57 -5.60
C TYR A 174 13.34 0.85 -5.11
N LEU A 175 13.76 -0.25 -5.75
CA LEU A 175 15.00 -0.96 -5.43
C LEU A 175 16.25 -0.07 -5.54
N MET A 176 16.24 0.90 -6.47
CA MET A 176 17.35 1.85 -6.62
C MET A 176 17.46 2.82 -5.44
N SER A 177 16.35 3.15 -4.76
CA SER A 177 16.36 3.95 -3.54
C SER A 177 17.16 3.24 -2.44
N PHE A 178 16.91 1.95 -2.24
CA PHE A 178 17.66 1.12 -1.28
C PHE A 178 19.13 0.98 -1.66
N ASN A 179 19.42 0.62 -2.91
CA ASN A 179 20.79 0.39 -3.37
C ASN A 179 21.67 1.65 -3.27
N LYS A 180 21.08 2.84 -3.43
CA LYS A 180 21.80 4.11 -3.32
C LYS A 180 21.76 4.72 -1.91
N GLY A 181 21.17 4.03 -0.93
CA GLY A 181 21.04 4.53 0.43
C GLY A 181 20.32 5.88 0.49
N GLU A 182 19.30 6.07 -0.35
CA GLU A 182 18.64 7.36 -0.55
C GLU A 182 17.79 7.76 0.67
N ARG A 183 17.89 9.03 1.07
CA ARG A 183 17.24 9.59 2.28
C ARG A 183 16.52 10.91 2.02
N SER A 184 15.85 11.04 0.88
CA SER A 184 15.04 12.21 0.50
C SER A 184 13.57 12.09 0.88
N GLY A 185 13.18 10.99 1.53
CA GLY A 185 11.80 10.75 1.96
C GLY A 185 11.28 11.82 2.93
N ARG A 186 9.97 12.05 2.89
CA ARG A 186 9.28 13.14 3.60
C ARG A 186 8.00 12.68 4.30
N VAL A 187 7.68 13.35 5.40
CA VAL A 187 6.34 13.33 6.01
C VAL A 187 5.66 14.66 5.75
N LEU A 188 4.42 14.61 5.30
CA LEU A 188 3.65 15.74 4.78
C LEU A 188 2.32 15.84 5.53
N ALA A 189 1.77 17.05 5.63
CA ALA A 189 0.44 17.31 6.15
C ALA A 189 -0.35 18.16 5.16
N TYR A 190 -1.52 17.68 4.75
CA TYR A 190 -2.48 18.41 3.94
C TYR A 190 -3.65 18.90 4.80
N ASP A 191 -3.91 20.20 4.73
CA ASP A 191 -5.06 20.84 5.37
C ASP A 191 -6.10 21.22 4.31
N ALA A 192 -7.26 20.57 4.37
CA ALA A 192 -8.35 20.77 3.42
C ALA A 192 -8.97 22.18 3.50
N ARG A 193 -8.85 22.89 4.64
CA ARG A 193 -9.46 24.22 4.84
C ARG A 193 -8.78 25.29 3.99
N ASN A 194 -7.46 25.20 3.88
CA ASN A 194 -6.63 26.14 3.10
C ASN A 194 -6.03 25.51 1.84
N LYS A 195 -6.27 24.21 1.60
CA LYS A 195 -5.76 23.42 0.47
C LYS A 195 -4.23 23.47 0.35
N ARG A 196 -3.50 23.45 1.48
CA ARG A 196 -2.03 23.49 1.48
C ARG A 196 -1.42 22.20 2.02
N VAL A 197 -0.30 21.82 1.41
CA VAL A 197 0.60 20.80 1.93
C VAL A 197 1.79 21.46 2.63
N ARG A 198 2.10 20.99 3.84
CA ARG A 198 3.30 21.37 4.61
C ARG A 198 4.19 20.15 4.77
N VAL A 199 5.50 20.34 4.65
CA VAL A 199 6.47 19.28 4.93
C VAL A 199 6.85 19.32 6.41
N LEU A 200 6.56 18.25 7.14
CA LEU A 200 6.84 18.14 8.57
C LEU A 200 8.24 17.60 8.84
N TYR A 201 8.65 16.59 8.09
CA TYR A 201 9.98 15.95 8.20
C TYR A 201 10.56 15.65 6.83
N ARG A 202 11.89 15.65 6.75
CA ARG A 202 12.72 15.35 5.57
C ARG A 202 13.87 14.45 5.99
N GLY A 203 14.64 13.95 5.03
CA GLY A 203 15.86 13.20 5.37
C GLY A 203 15.57 11.73 5.72
N LEU A 204 14.37 11.23 5.43
CA LEU A 204 13.93 9.90 5.85
C LEU A 204 14.33 8.85 4.81
N ALA A 205 14.80 7.70 5.29
CA ALA A 205 15.05 6.53 4.46
C ALA A 205 13.72 5.80 4.23
N PHE A 206 13.16 5.94 3.02
CA PHE A 206 11.98 5.20 2.55
C PHE A 206 10.79 5.11 3.54
N PRO A 207 10.21 6.26 3.98
CA PRO A 207 9.06 6.26 4.89
C PRO A 207 7.79 5.71 4.21
N ASN A 208 7.59 4.39 4.27
CA ASN A 208 6.50 3.72 3.55
C ASN A 208 5.11 3.83 4.20
N GLY A 209 5.02 4.48 5.36
CA GLY A 209 3.79 4.59 6.13
C GLY A 209 3.38 3.29 6.82
N ARG A 210 2.32 3.36 7.64
CA ARG A 210 1.69 2.20 8.29
C ARG A 210 0.27 2.04 7.75
N ASN A 211 0.03 0.95 7.03
CA ASN A 211 -1.31 0.57 6.58
C ASN A 211 -1.98 -0.19 7.73
N GLY A 212 -2.92 0.44 8.40
CA GLY A 212 -3.63 -0.12 9.56
C GLY A 212 -5.07 0.31 9.58
#